data_AF-A0A449BI57-F1
#
_entry.id   AF-A0A449BI57-F1
#
_cell.length_a   1.000
_cell.length_b   1.000
_cell.length_c   1.000
_cell.angle_alpha   90.00
_cell.angle_beta   90.00
_cell.angle_gamma   90.00
#
_symmetry.space_group_name_H-M   'P 1'
#
loop_
_entity.id
_entity.type
_entity.pdbx_description
1 polymer ?
#
loop_
_entity_poly.entity_id
_entity_poly.type
_entity_poly.pdbx_seq_one_letter_code
_entity_poly.pdbx_strand_id
1 'polypeptide(L)'
;MTKNHKIVFYGCIFIFFVFGVLFINNQMSYVNLKEENYQFVKDNLLSLTESDQRIEIRSASIYKDNEHTFLVIEYDLVSERKKTSSFLIVHKETNTSIKSGEEKEFLDLMVQFEKTKDNYNQKITYDLFDMNEIKKGNG
;
A
#
# COMPACT_ATOMS: atom_id res chain seq x y z
N MET A 1 13.87 -51.07 -16.87
CA MET A 1 13.43 -49.67 -16.62
C MET A 1 14.14 -49.15 -15.40
N THR A 2 15.02 -48.17 -15.59
CA THR A 2 16.14 -47.81 -14.71
C THR A 2 15.69 -47.03 -13.46
N LYS A 3 16.24 -47.40 -12.29
CA LYS A 3 15.98 -46.79 -10.96
C LYS A 3 16.16 -45.26 -10.92
N ASN A 4 16.87 -44.69 -11.90
CA ASN A 4 17.16 -43.26 -12.00
C ASN A 4 15.93 -42.40 -12.34
N HIS A 5 14.88 -42.94 -12.98
CA HIS A 5 13.68 -42.16 -13.29
C HIS A 5 12.81 -41.86 -12.08
N LYS A 6 12.81 -42.71 -11.04
CA LYS A 6 12.00 -42.49 -9.83
C LYS A 6 12.54 -41.32 -9.01
N ILE A 7 13.86 -41.19 -8.86
CA ILE A 7 14.50 -40.13 -8.07
C ILE A 7 14.24 -38.75 -8.68
N VAL A 8 14.33 -38.63 -10.01
CA VAL A 8 14.04 -37.38 -10.72
C VAL A 8 12.57 -36.98 -10.55
N PHE A 9 11.65 -37.96 -10.56
CA PHE A 9 10.22 -37.70 -10.41
C PHE A 9 9.86 -37.20 -8.99
N TYR A 10 10.41 -37.82 -7.94
CA TYR A 10 10.22 -37.35 -6.56
C TYR A 10 10.90 -36.01 -6.28
N GLY A 11 12.07 -35.75 -6.88
CA GLY A 11 12.76 -34.45 -6.80
C GLY A 11 11.95 -33.30 -7.41
N CYS A 12 11.35 -33.51 -8.59
CA CYS A 12 10.49 -32.50 -9.20
C CYS A 12 9.24 -32.21 -8.38
N ILE A 13 8.55 -33.23 -7.84
CA ILE A 13 7.36 -33.05 -6.99
C ILE A 13 7.71 -32.27 -5.72
N PHE A 14 8.86 -32.55 -5.10
CA PHE A 14 9.32 -31.84 -3.91
C PHE A 14 9.60 -30.35 -4.17
N ILE A 15 10.22 -30.03 -5.31
CA ILE A 15 10.49 -28.65 -5.73
C ILE A 15 9.18 -27.89 -5.94
N PHE A 16 8.21 -28.45 -6.67
CA PHE A 16 6.88 -27.82 -6.85
C PHE A 16 6.15 -27.61 -5.53
N PHE A 17 6.30 -28.52 -4.56
CA PHE A 17 5.68 -28.39 -3.24
C PHE A 17 6.29 -27.24 -2.43
N VAL A 18 7.63 -27.11 -2.43
CA VAL A 18 8.32 -26.02 -1.71
C VAL A 18 7.99 -24.66 -2.34
N PHE A 19 8.00 -24.55 -3.66
CA PHE A 19 7.61 -23.30 -4.34
C PHE A 19 6.11 -22.99 -4.16
N GLY A 20 5.24 -24.00 -4.16
CA GLY A 20 3.81 -23.82 -3.90
C GLY A 20 3.52 -23.31 -2.48
N VAL A 21 4.18 -23.87 -1.46
CA VAL A 21 4.05 -23.42 -0.06
C VAL A 21 4.60 -22.01 0.12
N LEU A 22 5.76 -21.69 -0.48
CA LEU A 22 6.32 -20.33 -0.46
C LEU A 22 5.37 -19.33 -1.13
N PHE A 23 4.77 -19.70 -2.26
CA PHE A 23 3.81 -18.86 -2.97
C PHE A 23 2.54 -18.61 -2.14
N ILE A 24 1.98 -19.65 -1.51
CA ILE A 24 0.79 -19.54 -0.65
C ILE A 24 1.08 -18.66 0.57
N ASN A 25 2.24 -18.84 1.22
CA ASN A 25 2.62 -18.03 2.38
C ASN A 25 2.81 -16.55 2.02
N ASN A 26 3.37 -16.27 0.84
CA ASN A 26 3.54 -14.90 0.37
C ASN A 26 2.18 -14.23 0.07
N GLN A 27 1.23 -14.98 -0.51
CA GLN A 27 -0.15 -14.51 -0.74
C GLN A 27 -0.90 -14.28 0.57
N MET A 28 -0.82 -15.20 1.54
CA MET A 28 -1.43 -15.00 2.86
C MET A 28 -0.84 -13.79 3.60
N SER A 29 0.47 -13.59 3.53
CA SER A 29 1.13 -12.41 4.10
C SER A 29 0.62 -11.12 3.46
N TYR A 30 0.45 -11.11 2.14
CA TYR A 30 -0.11 -9.97 1.41
C TYR A 30 -1.56 -9.66 1.82
N VAL A 31 -2.42 -10.68 1.93
CA VAL A 31 -3.83 -10.52 2.33
C VAL A 31 -3.93 -10.01 3.77
N ASN A 32 -3.22 -10.63 4.72
CA ASN A 32 -3.25 -10.21 6.12
C ASN A 32 -2.80 -8.76 6.29
N LEU A 33 -1.78 -8.34 5.54
CA LEU A 33 -1.25 -6.99 5.63
C LEU A 33 -2.17 -5.96 4.95
N LYS A 34 -2.88 -6.35 3.88
CA LYS A 34 -3.93 -5.52 3.27
C LYS A 34 -5.07 -5.28 4.25
N GLU A 35 -5.50 -6.31 4.98
CA GLU A 35 -6.53 -6.21 6.04
C GLU A 35 -6.05 -5.38 7.24
N GLU A 36 -4.82 -5.62 7.73
CA GLU A 36 -4.22 -4.88 8.87
C GLU A 36 -4.23 -3.36 8.64
N ASN A 37 -3.91 -2.92 7.42
CA ASN A 37 -3.80 -1.51 7.07
C ASN A 37 -5.11 -0.93 6.51
N TYR A 38 -6.14 -1.75 6.26
CA TYR A 38 -7.36 -1.31 5.57
C TYR A 38 -8.04 -0.14 6.28
N GLN A 39 -8.24 -0.25 7.59
CA GLN A 39 -8.92 0.80 8.38
C GLN A 39 -8.11 2.10 8.39
N PHE A 40 -6.80 2.02 8.57
CA PHE A 40 -5.90 3.17 8.53
C PHE A 40 -5.95 3.90 7.18
N VAL A 41 -5.92 3.16 6.06
CA VAL A 41 -6.03 3.76 4.72
C VAL A 41 -7.41 4.38 4.51
N LYS A 42 -8.47 3.67 4.92
CA LYS A 42 -9.85 4.13 4.83
C LYS A 42 -10.07 5.45 5.58
N ASP A 43 -9.61 5.55 6.82
CA ASP A 43 -9.82 6.74 7.65
C ASP A 43 -9.11 7.97 7.06
N ASN A 44 -7.89 7.79 6.55
CA ASN A 44 -7.14 8.88 5.91
C ASN A 44 -7.77 9.31 4.57
N LEU A 45 -8.27 8.38 3.77
CA LEU A 45 -8.96 8.70 2.51
C LEU A 45 -10.29 9.42 2.76
N LEU A 46 -11.06 8.99 3.76
CA LEU A 46 -12.27 9.68 4.18
C LEU A 46 -11.96 11.09 4.66
N SER A 47 -11.02 11.23 5.60
CA SER A 47 -10.63 12.53 6.12
C SER A 47 -10.19 13.48 5.01
N LEU A 48 -9.41 12.99 4.04
CA LEU A 48 -8.97 13.79 2.90
C LEU A 48 -10.15 14.24 2.03
N THR A 49 -11.04 13.33 1.64
CA THR A 49 -12.18 13.66 0.74
C THR A 49 -13.30 14.45 1.43
N GLU A 50 -13.44 14.34 2.75
CA GLU A 50 -14.34 15.18 3.55
C GLU A 50 -13.82 16.61 3.68
N SER A 51 -12.49 16.79 3.71
CA SER A 51 -11.88 18.12 3.81
C SER A 51 -12.06 18.97 2.55
N ASP A 52 -12.14 18.34 1.36
CA ASP A 52 -12.38 19.04 0.10
C ASP A 52 -13.01 18.10 -0.94
N GLN A 53 -14.26 18.41 -1.33
CA GLN A 53 -15.02 17.64 -2.33
C GLN A 53 -14.41 17.66 -3.73
N ARG A 54 -13.44 18.56 -3.98
CA ARG A 54 -12.71 18.67 -5.26
C ARG A 54 -11.57 17.69 -5.40
N ILE A 55 -11.32 16.86 -4.38
CA ILE A 55 -10.25 15.87 -4.40
C ILE A 55 -10.71 14.63 -5.17
N GLU A 56 -10.00 14.33 -6.25
CA GLU A 56 -10.10 13.05 -6.96
C GLU A 56 -8.89 12.18 -6.61
N ILE A 57 -9.12 11.11 -5.84
CA ILE A 57 -8.04 10.19 -5.46
C ILE A 57 -7.60 9.39 -6.70
N ARG A 58 -6.28 9.30 -6.90
CA ARG A 58 -5.65 8.55 -8.00
C ARG A 58 -5.09 7.22 -7.53
N SER A 59 -4.41 7.22 -6.38
CA SER A 59 -3.86 6.01 -5.79
C SER A 59 -3.70 6.16 -4.28
N ALA A 60 -3.76 5.04 -3.57
CA ALA A 60 -3.39 4.94 -2.16
C ALA A 60 -2.47 3.73 -2.00
N SER A 61 -1.25 3.95 -1.51
CA SER A 61 -0.25 2.89 -1.35
C SER A 61 0.40 2.94 0.03
N ILE A 62 0.53 1.78 0.66
CA ILE A 62 1.34 1.57 1.86
C ILE A 62 2.74 1.14 1.44
N TYR A 63 3.75 1.78 2.00
CA TYR A 63 5.15 1.37 1.98
C TYR A 63 5.54 0.97 3.40
N LYS A 64 6.05 -0.26 3.57
CA LYS A 64 6.44 -0.80 4.87
C LYS A 64 7.85 -1.38 4.80
N ASP A 65 8.72 -0.93 5.68
CA ASP A 65 10.00 -1.58 5.97
C ASP A 65 9.97 -2.23 7.37
N ASN A 66 11.13 -2.48 7.98
CA ASN A 66 11.21 -3.09 9.31
C ASN A 66 10.88 -2.11 10.46
N GLU A 67 10.94 -0.81 10.20
CA GLU A 67 10.91 0.26 11.19
C GLU A 67 9.71 1.19 11.02
N HIS A 68 9.26 1.41 9.77
CA HIS A 68 8.31 2.45 9.41
C HIS A 68 7.23 1.94 8.45
N THR A 69 6.02 2.49 8.63
CA THR A 69 4.91 2.31 7.70
C THR A 69 4.40 3.67 7.23
N PHE A 70 4.46 3.90 5.92
CA PHE A 70 3.97 5.14 5.30
C PHE A 70 2.80 4.86 4.36
N LEU A 71 1.74 5.65 4.48
CA LEU A 71 0.67 5.76 3.48
C LEU A 71 0.97 6.93 2.57
N VAL A 72 0.95 6.69 1.26
CA VAL A 72 1.01 7.74 0.24
C VAL A 72 -0.32 7.74 -0.51
N ILE A 73 -1.00 8.88 -0.47
CA ILE A 73 -2.22 9.13 -1.24
C ILE A 73 -1.88 10.14 -2.33
N GLU A 74 -1.98 9.73 -3.58
CA GLU A 74 -1.87 10.62 -4.73
C GLU A 74 -3.27 11.04 -5.17
N TYR A 75 -3.46 12.33 -5.44
CA TYR A 75 -4.75 12.87 -5.80
C TYR A 75 -4.64 14.09 -6.71
N ASP A 76 -5.72 14.40 -7.40
CA ASP A 76 -5.87 15.65 -8.15
C ASP A 76 -6.82 16.60 -7.42
N LEU A 77 -6.41 17.86 -7.27
CA LEU A 77 -7.29 18.96 -6.89
C LEU A 77 -7.97 19.51 -8.13
N VAL A 78 -9.29 19.31 -8.23
CA VAL A 78 -10.09 19.70 -9.38
C VAL A 78 -10.70 21.08 -9.16
N SER A 79 -10.26 22.05 -9.95
CA SER A 79 -10.94 23.34 -10.07
C SER A 79 -11.65 23.43 -11.42
N GLU A 80 -12.55 24.39 -11.57
CA GLU A 80 -13.31 24.62 -12.82
C GLU A 80 -12.44 24.69 -14.08
N ARG A 81 -11.15 25.05 -13.94
CA ARG A 81 -10.26 25.33 -15.08
C ARG A 81 -8.98 24.50 -15.08
N LYS A 82 -8.70 23.72 -14.02
CA LYS A 82 -7.41 23.03 -13.88
C LYS A 82 -7.50 21.87 -12.90
N LYS A 83 -6.83 20.77 -13.24
CA LYS A 83 -6.45 19.70 -12.30
C LYS A 83 -5.00 19.90 -11.89
N THR A 84 -4.74 19.90 -10.59
CA THR A 84 -3.38 19.97 -10.04
C THR A 84 -3.11 18.71 -9.25
N SER A 85 -2.11 17.94 -9.68
CA SER A 85 -1.69 16.74 -8.96
C SER A 85 -0.98 17.12 -7.66
N SER A 86 -1.30 16.37 -6.61
CA SER A 86 -0.82 16.56 -5.25
C SER A 86 -0.67 15.20 -4.57
N PHE A 87 -0.04 15.19 -3.41
CA PHE A 87 0.08 14.01 -2.58
C PHE A 87 -0.10 14.35 -1.10
N LEU A 88 -0.43 13.31 -0.34
CA LEU A 88 -0.42 13.27 1.12
C LEU A 88 0.41 12.05 1.54
N ILE A 89 1.44 12.27 2.35
CA ILE A 89 2.22 11.20 2.99
C ILE A 89 1.80 11.16 4.45
N VAL A 90 1.50 9.99 5.00
CA VAL A 90 1.11 9.80 6.41
C VAL A 90 1.98 8.70 7.01
N HIS A 91 2.66 9.01 8.11
CA HIS A 91 3.42 8.04 8.89
C HIS A 91 2.48 7.35 9.89
N LYS A 92 2.33 6.03 9.79
CA LYS A 92 1.33 5.26 10.55
C LYS A 92 1.57 5.34 12.06
N GLU A 93 2.83 5.25 12.48
CA GLU A 93 3.21 5.13 13.89
C GLU A 93 3.06 6.45 14.65
N THR A 94 3.33 7.59 14.01
CA THR A 94 3.21 8.91 14.64
C THR A 94 1.95 9.67 14.22
N ASN A 95 1.23 9.16 13.22
CA ASN A 95 0.11 9.83 12.55
C ASN A 95 0.46 11.24 12.03
N THR A 96 1.75 11.51 11.80
CA THR A 96 2.21 12.76 11.20
C THR A 96 1.98 12.71 9.70
N SER A 97 1.52 13.81 9.12
CA SER A 97 1.24 13.88 7.69
C SER A 97 1.93 15.07 7.03
N ILE A 98 2.29 14.89 5.76
CA ILE A 98 2.95 15.89 4.91
C ILE A 98 2.11 16.05 3.65
N LYS A 99 1.67 17.27 3.35
CA LYS A 99 1.04 17.58 2.07
C LYS A 99 2.08 18.10 1.07
N SER A 100 1.74 17.97 -0.22
CA SER A 100 2.50 18.62 -1.29
C SER A 100 2.72 20.11 -1.00
N GLY A 101 3.96 20.56 -1.06
CA GLY A 101 4.38 21.93 -0.74
C GLY A 101 4.84 22.16 0.71
N GLU A 102 4.62 21.21 1.62
CA GLU A 102 5.05 21.29 3.03
C GLU A 102 6.38 20.54 3.27
N GLU A 103 7.00 19.94 2.25
CA GLU A 103 8.10 18.99 2.40
C GLU A 103 9.32 19.59 3.12
N LYS A 104 9.55 20.90 2.93
CA LYS A 104 10.66 21.64 3.54
C LYS A 104 10.50 21.84 5.05
N GLU A 105 9.29 21.72 5.57
CA GLU A 105 9.00 21.88 7.01
C GLU A 105 9.16 20.54 7.75
N PHE A 106 9.15 19.42 7.01
CA PHE A 106 9.20 18.06 7.54
C PHE A 106 10.38 17.25 6.99
N LEU A 107 11.57 17.86 6.95
CA LEU A 107 12.77 17.27 6.34
C LEU A 107 13.11 15.88 6.89
N ASP A 108 13.10 15.71 8.21
CA ASP A 108 13.43 14.42 8.84
C ASP A 108 12.44 13.32 8.46
N LEU A 109 11.14 13.65 8.41
CA LEU A 109 10.10 12.72 8.03
C LEU A 109 10.16 12.38 6.53
N MET A 110 10.50 13.35 5.68
CA MET A 110 10.75 13.11 4.26
C MET A 110 11.97 12.21 4.03
N VAL A 111 13.04 12.38 4.81
CA VAL A 111 14.22 11.50 4.73
C VAL A 111 13.86 10.06 5.13
N GLN A 112 13.06 9.88 6.18
CA GLN A 112 12.56 8.55 6.56
C GLN A 112 11.69 7.96 5.46
N PHE A 113 10.74 8.74 4.94
CA PHE A 113 9.87 8.30 3.86
C PHE A 113 10.64 7.86 2.62
N GLU A 114 11.59 8.66 2.11
CA GLU A 114 12.34 8.27 0.91
C GLU A 114 13.20 7.02 1.17
N LYS A 115 13.79 6.87 2.37
CA LYS A 115 14.50 5.64 2.73
C LYS A 115 13.58 4.41 2.72
N THR A 116 12.40 4.52 3.31
CA THR A 116 11.41 3.43 3.33
C THR A 116 10.89 3.12 1.93
N LYS A 117 10.65 4.16 1.11
CA LYS A 117 10.17 4.01 -0.27
C LYS A 117 11.22 3.37 -1.20
N ASP A 118 12.51 3.60 -0.95
CA ASP A 118 13.59 2.98 -1.72
C ASP A 118 13.87 1.54 -1.26
N ASN A 119 13.53 1.19 -0.01
CA ASN A 119 13.91 -0.09 0.63
C ASN A 119 12.73 -0.83 1.26
N TYR A 120 11.51 -0.64 0.76
CA TYR A 120 10.34 -1.28 1.36
C TYR A 120 10.45 -2.81 1.23
N ASN A 121 10.11 -3.49 2.31
CA ASN A 121 9.94 -4.94 2.27
C ASN A 121 8.58 -5.29 1.64
N GLN A 122 7.59 -4.41 1.82
CA GLN A 122 6.24 -4.61 1.31
C GLN A 122 5.67 -3.29 0.77
N LYS A 123 5.05 -3.38 -0.40
CA LYS A 123 4.21 -2.32 -0.98
C LYS A 123 2.82 -2.89 -1.23
N ILE A 124 1.79 -2.20 -0.73
CA ILE A 124 0.39 -2.55 -0.98
C ILE A 124 -0.28 -1.36 -1.62
N THR A 125 -0.85 -1.56 -2.79
CA THR A 125 -1.69 -0.55 -3.46
C THR A 125 -3.14 -0.94 -3.30
N TYR A 126 -3.97 0.00 -2.89
CA TYR A 126 -5.40 -0.18 -2.69
C TYR A 126 -6.16 0.29 -3.92
N ASP A 127 -7.01 -0.58 -4.45
CA ASP A 127 -7.94 -0.22 -5.53
C ASP A 127 -9.05 0.66 -4.97
N LEU A 128 -9.14 1.88 -5.50
CA LEU A 128 -10.08 2.89 -5.03
C LEU A 128 -11.56 2.52 -5.29
N PHE A 129 -11.81 1.55 -6.18
CA PHE A 129 -13.14 1.01 -6.44
C PHE A 129 -13.69 0.19 -5.26
N ASP A 130 -12.83 -0.53 -4.53
CA ASP A 130 -13.22 -1.28 -3.31
C ASP A 130 -13.63 -0.32 -2.16
N MET A 131 -13.23 0.95 -2.25
CA MET A 131 -13.46 1.96 -1.23
C MET A 131 -14.75 2.77 -1.47
N ASN A 132 -15.40 2.65 -2.62
CA ASN A 132 -16.69 3.30 -2.87
C ASN A 132 -17.87 2.67 -2.11
N GLU A 133 -17.73 1.45 -1.59
CA GLU A 133 -18.71 0.87 -0.65
C GLU A 133 -18.73 1.61 0.70
N ILE A 134 -17.68 2.38 1.01
CA ILE A 134 -17.58 3.17 2.24
C ILE A 134 -18.67 4.26 2.29
N LYS A 135 -19.13 4.79 1.15
CA LYS A 135 -20.22 5.77 1.10
C LYS A 135 -21.62 5.16 1.26
N LYS A 136 -21.78 3.83 1.17
CA LYS A 136 -23.11 3.18 1.19
C LYS A 136 -23.53 2.60 2.54
N GLY A 137 -22.67 2.68 3.58
CA GLY A 137 -22.96 2.15 4.92
C GLY A 137 -23.72 3.11 5.86
N ASN A 138 -23.97 4.35 5.46
CA ASN A 138 -24.68 5.37 6.24
C ASN A 138 -25.86 5.99 5.45
N GLY A 139 -26.69 5.15 4.85
CA GLY A 139 -27.94 5.54 4.18
C GLY A 139 -29.09 4.63 4.57
#